data_AF-A0A527YG50-F1
#
_entry.id   AF-A0A527YG50-F1
#
_cell.length_a   1.000
_cell.length_b   1.000
_cell.length_c   1.000
_cell.angle_alpha   90.00
_cell.angle_beta   90.00
_cell.angle_gamma   90.00
#
_symmetry.space_group_name_H-M   'P 1'
#
loop_
_entity.id
_entity.type
_entity.pdbx_description
1 polymer ?
#
loop_
_entity_poly.entity_id
_entity_poly.type
_entity_poly.pdbx_seq_one_letter_code
_entity_poly.pdbx_strand_id
1 'polypeptide(L)' 'RIRAVPGEGEQVPIWILGSSLYGAQLAAMLGLPYAFASHFAPAELDHALEIYRSRFQPSKQLDKPYVMLGLNVFAAPSDA' A
#
# COMPACT_ATOMS: atom_id res chain seq x y z
N ARG A 1 -0.03 -31.09 -2.05
CA ARG A 1 -0.55 -29.95 -2.85
C ARG A 1 -1.30 -29.04 -1.89
N ILE A 2 -1.00 -27.74 -1.82
CA ILE A 2 -1.70 -26.79 -0.95
C ILE A 2 -2.96 -26.31 -1.69
N ARG A 3 -4.11 -26.25 -1.00
CA ARG A 3 -5.38 -25.71 -1.52
C ARG A 3 -5.79 -24.54 -0.65
N ALA A 4 -6.11 -23.40 -1.27
CA ALA A 4 -6.67 -22.25 -0.58
C ALA A 4 -8.17 -22.50 -0.33
N VAL A 5 -8.62 -22.46 0.93
CA VAL A 5 -10.03 -22.62 1.29
C VAL A 5 -10.40 -21.55 2.32
N PRO A 6 -11.29 -20.59 2.01
CA PRO A 6 -11.87 -20.32 0.68
C PRO A 6 -10.85 -19.72 -0.31
N GLY A 7 -11.22 -19.62 -1.59
CA GLY A 7 -10.45 -18.86 -2.59
C GLY A 7 -9.57 -19.67 -3.55
N GLU A 8 -9.78 -20.97 -3.68
CA GLU A 8 -9.14 -21.76 -4.74
C GLU A 8 -9.50 -21.20 -6.13
N GLY A 9 -8.49 -20.89 -6.94
CA GLY A 9 -8.67 -20.32 -8.28
C GLY A 9 -8.85 -18.80 -8.33
N GLU A 10 -9.00 -18.14 -7.17
CA GLU A 10 -9.13 -16.68 -7.11
C GLU A 10 -7.78 -15.98 -7.32
N GLN A 11 -7.80 -14.85 -8.03
CA GLN A 11 -6.64 -14.00 -8.27
C GLN A 11 -6.64 -12.84 -7.29
N VAL A 12 -6.31 -13.12 -6.03
CA VAL A 12 -6.22 -12.08 -5.00
C VAL A 12 -4.98 -11.22 -5.26
N PRO A 13 -5.14 -9.89 -5.48
CA PRO A 13 -4.00 -9.01 -5.73
C PRO A 13 -3.04 -8.99 -4.54
N ILE A 14 -1.74 -9.02 -4.81
CA ILE A 14 -0.73 -8.89 -3.76
C ILE A 14 -0.55 -7.42 -3.43
N TRP A 15 -0.47 -7.10 -2.14
CA TRP A 15 -0.22 -5.76 -1.62
C TRP A 15 0.98 -5.77 -0.70
N ILE A 16 1.76 -4.69 -0.69
CA ILE A 16 2.74 -4.43 0.37
C ILE A 16 2.15 -3.40 1.31
N LEU A 17 1.97 -3.80 2.57
CA LEU A 17 1.65 -2.89 3.67
C LEU A 17 2.95 -2.50 4.37
N GLY A 18 3.21 -1.20 4.48
CA GLY A 18 4.42 -0.68 5.11
C GLY A 18 4.16 0.47 6.07
N SER A 19 5.08 0.62 7.02
CA SER A 19 5.21 1.76 7.94
C SER A 19 6.63 2.33 7.92
N SER A 20 7.41 2.01 6.88
CA SER A 20 8.79 2.44 6.70
C SER A 20 9.11 2.70 5.22
N LEU A 21 10.19 3.46 4.97
CA LEU A 21 10.65 3.78 3.62
C LEU A 21 11.08 2.55 2.81
N TYR A 22 11.58 1.51 3.47
CA TYR A 22 11.97 0.26 2.80
C TYR A 22 10.77 -0.42 2.13
N GLY A 23 9.62 -0.47 2.81
CA GLY A 23 8.40 -1.03 2.25
C GLY A 23 7.96 -0.30 0.97
N ALA A 24 8.08 1.03 0.95
CA ALA A 24 7.78 1.84 -0.23
C ALA A 24 8.73 1.52 -1.40
N GLN A 25 10.04 1.37 -1.12
CA GLN A 25 11.03 1.00 -2.15
C GLN A 25 10.75 -0.39 -2.73
N LEU A 26 10.46 -1.38 -1.87
CA LEU A 26 10.16 -2.74 -2.30
C LEU A 26 8.89 -2.79 -3.15
N ALA A 27 7.83 -2.09 -2.74
CA ALA A 27 6.59 -2.01 -3.51
C ALA A 27 6.79 -1.37 -4.88
N ALA A 28 7.61 -0.32 -4.95
CA ALA A 28 7.97 0.33 -6.19
C ALA A 28 8.77 -0.57 -7.14
N MET A 29 9.79 -1.26 -6.61
CA MET A 29 10.64 -2.19 -7.37
C MET A 29 9.86 -3.39 -7.93
N LEU A 30 8.88 -3.89 -7.19
CA LEU A 30 8.05 -5.02 -7.62
C LEU A 30 6.83 -4.59 -8.45
N GLY A 31 6.58 -3.28 -8.58
CA GLY A 31 5.41 -2.75 -9.27
C GLY A 31 4.09 -3.19 -8.62
N LEU A 32 4.07 -3.28 -7.30
CA LEU A 32 2.91 -3.72 -6.52
C LEU A 32 2.15 -2.54 -5.93
N PRO A 33 0.84 -2.69 -5.66
CA PRO A 33 0.09 -1.76 -4.83
C PRO A 33 0.73 -1.58 -3.46
N TYR A 34 0.74 -0.34 -2.97
CA TYR A 34 1.33 0.02 -1.68
C TYR A 34 0.29 0.60 -0.73
N ALA A 35 0.21 0.05 0.48
CA ALA A 35 -0.58 0.61 1.57
C ALA A 35 0.36 1.17 2.65
N PHE A 36 0.15 2.43 3.05
CA PHE A 36 0.93 3.06 4.13
C PHE A 36 0.12 3.19 5.41
N ALA A 37 0.65 2.65 6.50
CA ALA A 37 0.03 2.72 7.83
C ALA A 37 0.44 4.02 8.55
N SER A 38 -0.19 5.15 8.19
CA SER A 38 0.22 6.47 8.70
C SER A 38 0.03 6.65 10.20
N HIS A 39 -0.86 5.89 10.83
CA HIS A 39 -1.06 5.93 12.28
C HIS A 39 0.17 5.43 13.08
N PHE A 40 1.10 4.69 12.47
CA PHE A 40 2.36 4.29 13.10
C PHE A 40 3.51 5.27 12.84
N ALA A 41 3.51 5.95 11.69
CA ALA A 41 4.58 6.85 11.27
C ALA A 41 4.04 8.03 10.44
N PRO A 42 3.25 8.94 11.05
CA PRO A 42 2.52 9.96 10.30
C PRO A 42 3.45 10.95 9.58
N ALA A 43 4.60 11.27 10.18
CA ALA A 43 5.59 12.18 9.60
C ALA A 43 6.26 11.63 8.33
N GLU A 44 6.25 10.31 8.12
CA GLU A 44 6.93 9.66 6.99
C GLU A 44 6.01 9.41 5.80
N LEU A 45 4.71 9.72 5.92
CA LEU A 45 3.71 9.42 4.90
C LEU A 45 4.11 9.99 3.53
N ASP A 46 4.34 11.30 3.46
CA ASP A 46 4.61 11.97 2.19
C ASP A 46 5.90 11.48 1.55
N HIS A 47 6.95 11.27 2.36
CA HIS A 47 8.23 10.77 1.91
C HIS A 47 8.14 9.33 1.37
N ALA A 48 7.39 8.45 2.06
CA ALA A 48 7.15 7.09 1.60
C ALA A 48 6.39 7.07 0.26
N LEU A 49 5.38 7.94 0.09
CA LEU A 49 4.64 8.06 -1.17
C LEU A 49 5.50 8.62 -2.30
N GLU A 50 6.34 9.61 -2.02
CA GLU A 50 7.27 10.17 -3.00
C GLU A 50 8.27 9.10 -3.48
N ILE A 51 8.86 8.34 -2.55
CA ILE A 51 9.75 7.21 -2.89
C ILE A 51 9.02 6.18 -3.72
N TYR A 52 7.81 5.77 -3.33
CA TYR A 52 7.04 4.78 -4.06
C TYR A 52 6.74 5.24 -5.50
N ARG A 53 6.23 6.45 -5.66
CA ARG A 53 5.83 7.00 -6.97
C ARG A 53 7.03 7.26 -7.88
N SER A 54 8.12 7.82 -7.34
CA SER A 54 9.31 8.18 -8.12
C SER A 54 10.10 6.97 -8.61
N ARG A 55 10.02 5.85 -7.89
CA ARG A 55 10.79 4.62 -8.20
C ARG A 55 9.94 3.49 -8.79
N PHE A 56 8.65 3.74 -9.01
CA PHE A 56 7.72 2.71 -9.45
C PHE A 56 8.12 2.12 -10.79
N GLN A 57 8.18 0.79 -10.86
CA GLN A 57 8.37 0.04 -12.09
C GLN A 57 7.08 -0.69 -12.43
N PRO A 58 6.48 -0.48 -13.62
CA PRO A 58 5.31 -1.25 -14.05
C PRO A 58 5.54 -2.76 -13.97
N SER A 59 4.49 -3.49 -13.59
CA SER A 59 4.50 -4.96 -13.48
C SER A 59 3.30 -5.56 -14.19
N LYS A 60 3.20 -6.89 -14.18
CA LYS A 60 2.00 -7.58 -14.68
C LYS A 60 0.71 -7.19 -13.95
N GLN A 61 0.81 -6.67 -12.72
CA GLN A 61 -0.34 -6.31 -11.90
C GLN A 61 -0.74 -4.83 -12.04
N LEU A 62 0.21 -3.93 -12.28
CA LEU A 62 -0.03 -2.49 -12.34
C LEU A 62 0.83 -1.78 -13.40
N ASP A 63 0.19 -0.97 -14.23
CA ASP A 63 0.85 -0.10 -15.22
C ASP A 63 1.28 1.26 -14.64
N LYS A 64 0.72 1.64 -13.49
CA LYS A 64 0.97 2.92 -12.82
C LYS A 64 0.92 2.77 -11.29
N PRO A 65 1.57 3.67 -10.53
CA PRO A 65 1.56 3.61 -9.08
C PRO A 65 0.14 3.62 -8.51
N TYR A 66 -0.14 2.75 -7.53
CA TYR A 66 -1.43 2.69 -6.84
C TYR A 66 -1.23 2.58 -5.33
N VAL A 67 -1.82 3.53 -4.59
CA VAL A 67 -1.59 3.69 -3.15
C VAL A 67 -2.88 3.67 -2.35
N MET A 68 -2.81 3.16 -1.13
CA MET A 68 -3.87 3.23 -0.12
C MET A 68 -3.30 3.78 1.20
N LEU A 69 -4.07 4.63 1.89
CA LEU A 69 -3.66 5.23 3.16
C LEU A 69 -4.48 4.69 4.33
N GLY A 70 -3.81 4.14 5.32
CA GLY A 70 -4.42 3.73 6.60
C GLY A 70 -4.47 4.89 7.58
N LEU A 71 -5.54 5.69 7.50
CA LEU A 71 -5.76 6.90 8.31
C LEU A 71 -6.76 6.64 9.45
N ASN A 72 -6.54 7.28 10.60
CA ASN A 72 -7.57 7.41 11.64
C ASN A 72 -8.49 8.57 11.27
N VAL A 73 -9.79 8.31 11.14
CA VAL A 73 -10.80 9.32 10.81
C VAL A 73 -11.92 9.23 11.84
N PHE A 74 -12.27 10.38 12.43
CA PHE A 74 -13.38 10.55 13.35
C PHE A 74 -14.34 11.59 12.76
N ALA A 75 -15.64 11.34 12.81
CA ALA A 75 -16.65 12.24 12.25
C ALA A 75 -17.84 12.38 13.20
N ALA A 76 -18.33 13.62 13.33
CA ALA A 76 -19.51 13.99 14.09
C ALA A 76 -20.26 15.12 13.35
N PRO A 77 -21.52 15.44 13.71
CA PRO A 77 -22.25 16.55 13.09
C PRO A 77 -21.60 17.93 13.30
N SER A 78 -20.82 18.09 14.37
CA SER A 78 -20.00 19.25 14.70
C SER A 78 -18.73 18.82 15.42
N ASP A 79 -17.70 19.66 15.38
CA ASP A 79 -16.44 19.44 16.11
C ASP A 79 -16.58 19.70 17.63
N ALA A 80 -17.56 20.52 18.01
CA ALA A 80 -17.82 20.98 19.38
C ALA A 80 -18.70 20.02 20.17
#